data_AF-A0A2N2NVF4-F1
#
_entry.id   AF-A0A2N2NVF4-F1
#
_cell.length_a   1.000
_cell.length_b   1.000
_cell.length_c   1.000
_cell.angle_alpha   90.00
_cell.angle_beta   90.00
_cell.angle_gamma   90.00
#
_symmetry.space_group_name_H-M   'P 1'
#
loop_
_entity.id
_entity.type
_entity.pdbx_description
1 polymer ?
#
loop_
_entity_poly.entity_id
_entity_poly.type
_entity_poly.pdbx_seq_one_letter_code
_entity_poly.pdbx_strand_id
1 'polypeptide(L)'
;MEENKEEQNTSEPTGETTQTPPTASSKTHEPGIKNAWKQVENIGQALGDALQGRGNVVMVRINNEALSYLDMLVEADVVKSRSEAAAWLINEGVGANQDLFHKIGEVTQQISALREKLRETVKTQKPE
;
A
#
# COMPACT_ATOMS: atom_id res chain seq x y z
N MET A 1 54.72 -7.24 27.03
CA MET A 1 55.62 -6.94 28.17
C MET A 1 55.58 -5.43 28.28
N GLU A 2 54.99 -4.79 29.29
CA GLU A 2 54.89 -5.13 30.70
C GLU A 2 53.49 -4.88 31.29
N GLU A 3 53.27 -5.54 32.41
CA GLU A 3 52.10 -5.61 33.26
C GLU A 3 52.41 -4.87 34.58
N ASN A 4 51.35 -4.48 35.33
CA ASN A 4 51.32 -4.15 36.77
C ASN A 4 51.85 -2.76 37.22
N LYS A 5 51.31 -2.05 38.23
CA LYS A 5 50.24 -2.28 39.24
C LYS A 5 50.02 -0.97 40.05
N GLU A 6 48.81 -0.79 40.63
CA GLU A 6 48.45 -0.12 41.92
C GLU A 6 48.86 1.37 42.15
N GLU A 7 48.14 2.27 42.85
CA GLU A 7 47.18 2.14 43.96
C GLU A 7 46.45 3.49 44.25
N GLN A 8 45.13 3.41 44.44
CA GLN A 8 44.28 3.98 45.52
C GLN A 8 44.39 5.44 46.03
N ASN A 9 43.23 6.13 46.09
CA ASN A 9 42.68 6.72 47.33
C ASN A 9 41.17 7.09 47.11
N THR A 10 40.20 6.26 47.55
CA THR A 10 39.42 6.35 48.81
C THR A 10 38.38 7.47 48.88
N SER A 11 37.08 7.11 48.90
CA SER A 11 36.18 7.35 50.04
C SER A 11 34.70 7.06 49.69
N GLU A 12 34.17 5.91 50.11
CA GLU A 12 32.78 5.78 50.56
C GLU A 12 32.77 6.01 52.09
N PRO A 13 31.66 6.45 52.72
CA PRO A 13 30.64 5.49 53.16
C PRO A 13 29.16 5.95 53.11
N THR A 14 28.29 5.00 52.74
CA THR A 14 27.07 4.56 53.45
C THR A 14 25.86 5.50 53.65
N GLY A 15 24.67 5.01 53.26
CA GLY A 15 23.41 5.34 53.96
C GLY A 15 22.15 5.31 53.11
N GLU A 16 21.38 4.23 53.22
CA GLU A 16 20.03 4.05 52.65
C GLU A 16 19.04 5.16 53.06
N THR A 17 18.15 5.57 52.16
CA THR A 17 16.82 6.07 52.54
C THR A 17 15.80 5.79 51.43
N THR A 18 15.07 4.69 51.63
CA THR A 18 13.62 4.56 51.56
C THR A 18 12.86 5.71 50.89
N GLN A 19 12.23 5.44 49.74
CA GLN A 19 11.12 6.24 49.23
C GLN A 19 9.79 5.54 49.54
N THR A 20 9.07 6.12 50.48
CA THR A 20 7.67 5.81 50.80
C THR A 20 6.76 6.65 49.87
N PRO A 21 5.63 6.10 49.38
CA PRO A 21 4.73 6.78 48.43
C PRO A 21 3.68 7.67 49.14
N PRO A 22 3.07 8.64 48.44
CA PRO A 22 1.75 9.14 48.80
C PRO A 22 0.67 8.50 47.91
N THR A 23 -0.25 7.78 48.56
CA THR A 23 -1.52 7.29 48.03
C THR A 23 -2.59 8.37 48.20
N ALA A 24 -3.39 8.69 47.18
CA ALA A 24 -4.84 8.90 47.28
C ALA A 24 -5.52 9.23 45.93
N SER A 25 -6.21 8.21 45.38
CA SER A 25 -7.53 8.24 44.71
C SER A 25 -7.84 9.29 43.64
N SER A 26 -8.08 8.85 42.39
CA SER A 26 -9.44 8.43 42.00
C SER A 26 -9.53 7.94 40.54
N LYS A 27 -10.37 6.93 40.35
CA LYS A 27 -10.97 6.43 39.10
C LYS A 27 -10.12 5.47 38.26
N THR A 28 -10.23 4.20 38.67
CA THR A 28 -10.36 3.03 37.80
C THR A 28 -10.95 3.37 36.43
N HIS A 29 -10.16 3.15 35.38
CA HIS A 29 -10.66 2.71 34.08
C HIS A 29 -9.54 1.88 33.47
N GLU A 30 -9.68 0.56 33.53
CA GLU A 30 -9.03 -0.32 32.57
C GLU A 30 -9.85 -0.27 31.26
N PRO A 31 -9.35 0.39 30.20
CA PRO A 31 -9.68 -0.07 28.86
C PRO A 31 -8.47 0.05 27.93
N GLY A 32 -7.30 -0.42 28.36
CA GLY A 32 -6.09 -0.34 27.52
C GLY A 32 -5.94 -1.52 26.57
N ILE A 33 -6.09 -2.74 27.10
CA ILE A 33 -5.57 -3.92 26.41
C ILE A 33 -6.58 -4.47 25.40
N LYS A 34 -7.86 -4.57 25.76
CA LYS A 34 -8.92 -5.06 24.86
C LYS A 34 -9.14 -4.15 23.64
N ASN A 35 -8.88 -2.85 23.80
CA ASN A 35 -8.99 -1.87 22.72
C ASN A 35 -7.78 -1.93 21.78
N ALA A 36 -6.58 -2.21 22.31
CA ALA A 36 -5.39 -2.45 21.49
C ALA A 36 -5.54 -3.71 20.62
N TRP A 37 -6.07 -4.81 21.17
CA TRP A 37 -6.32 -6.04 20.39
C TRP A 37 -7.34 -5.81 19.27
N LYS A 38 -8.43 -5.07 19.54
CA LYS A 38 -9.42 -4.69 18.52
C LYS A 38 -8.85 -3.74 17.45
N GLN A 39 -7.90 -2.88 17.80
CA GLN A 39 -7.24 -2.01 16.82
C GLN A 39 -6.32 -2.80 15.90
N VAL A 40 -5.58 -3.80 16.40
CA VAL A 40 -4.76 -4.69 15.57
C VAL A 40 -5.65 -5.50 14.60
N GLU A 41 -6.79 -5.99 15.09
CA GLU A 41 -7.77 -6.71 14.25
C GLU A 41 -8.38 -5.79 13.17
N ASN A 42 -8.75 -4.56 13.52
CA ASN A 42 -9.27 -3.57 12.56
C ASN A 42 -8.21 -3.11 11.54
N ILE A 43 -6.93 -3.00 11.93
CA ILE A 43 -5.84 -2.70 10.99
C ILE A 43 -5.60 -3.88 10.05
N GLY A 44 -5.63 -5.11 10.57
CA GLY A 44 -5.54 -6.32 9.76
C GLY A 44 -6.68 -6.44 8.76
N GLN A 45 -7.89 -6.08 9.17
CA GLN A 45 -9.08 -6.09 8.32
C GLN A 45 -9.06 -4.95 7.29
N ALA A 46 -8.66 -3.74 7.67
CA ALA A 46 -8.51 -2.61 6.75
C ALA A 46 -7.37 -2.82 5.73
N LEU A 47 -6.27 -3.46 6.13
CA LEU A 47 -5.18 -3.85 5.23
C LEU A 47 -5.61 -5.00 4.31
N GLY A 48 -6.38 -5.96 4.83
CA GLY A 48 -7.01 -7.03 4.07
C GLY A 48 -7.96 -6.49 3.00
N ASP A 49 -8.85 -5.56 3.36
CA ASP A 49 -9.79 -4.91 2.44
C ASP A 49 -9.08 -3.96 1.45
N ALA A 50 -8.00 -3.30 1.85
CA ALA A 50 -7.19 -2.46 0.95
C ALA A 50 -6.41 -3.28 -0.07
N LEU A 51 -5.96 -4.49 0.29
CA LEU A 51 -5.27 -5.42 -0.61
C LEU A 51 -6.25 -6.23 -1.48
N GLN A 52 -7.45 -6.53 -0.97
CA GLN A 52 -8.53 -7.18 -1.74
C GLN A 52 -9.29 -6.20 -2.64
N GLY A 53 -9.18 -4.90 -2.38
CA GLY A 53 -9.92 -3.86 -3.08
C GLY A 53 -9.24 -3.37 -4.36
N ARG A 54 -9.77 -3.81 -5.50
CA ARG A 54 -9.76 -3.14 -6.83
C ARG A 54 -8.71 -3.58 -7.86
N GLY A 55 -8.39 -4.88 -7.94
CA GLY A 55 -7.86 -5.43 -9.18
C GLY A 55 -8.98 -5.56 -10.23
N ASN A 56 -8.85 -4.90 -11.39
CA ASN A 56 -9.72 -5.19 -12.53
C ASN A 56 -9.29 -6.54 -13.14
N VAL A 57 -10.23 -7.47 -13.30
CA VAL A 57 -9.96 -8.79 -13.89
C VAL A 57 -10.45 -8.81 -15.33
N VAL A 58 -9.56 -9.16 -16.25
CA VAL A 58 -9.89 -9.38 -17.66
C VAL A 58 -9.53 -10.82 -18.02
N MET A 59 -10.50 -11.57 -18.55
CA MET A 59 -10.26 -12.91 -19.10
C MET A 59 -9.95 -12.78 -20.59
N VAL A 60 -8.76 -13.20 -21.01
CA VAL A 60 -8.29 -13.08 -22.40
C VAL A 60 -7.97 -14.46 -22.96
N ARG A 61 -8.35 -14.70 -24.23
CA ARG A 61 -7.88 -15.88 -24.97
C ARG A 61 -6.50 -15.58 -25.53
N ILE A 62 -5.54 -16.46 -25.26
CA ILE A 62 -4.17 -16.37 -25.76
C ILE A 62 -3.84 -17.59 -26.61
N ASN A 63 -2.89 -17.44 -27.54
CA ASN A 63 -2.38 -18.55 -28.33
C ASN A 63 -1.34 -19.36 -27.52
N ASN A 64 -0.96 -20.53 -28.04
CA ASN A 64 0.01 -21.41 -27.38
C ASN A 64 1.40 -20.76 -27.23
N GLU A 65 1.79 -19.94 -28.19
CA GLU A 65 3.09 -19.26 -28.17
C GLU A 65 3.17 -18.24 -27.04
N ALA A 66 2.17 -17.35 -26.92
CA ALA A 66 2.10 -16.38 -25.82
C ALA A 66 2.04 -17.08 -24.47
N LEU A 67 1.26 -18.17 -24.34
CA LEU A 67 1.23 -18.97 -23.12
C LEU A 67 2.62 -19.49 -22.75
N SER A 68 3.39 -19.99 -23.73
CA SER A 68 4.75 -20.46 -23.51
C SER A 68 5.69 -19.36 -23.01
N TYR A 69 5.56 -18.12 -23.51
CA TYR A 69 6.37 -17.00 -23.00
C TYR A 69 5.98 -16.61 -21.57
N LEU A 70 4.69 -16.63 -21.23
CA LEU A 70 4.26 -16.40 -19.85
C LEU A 70 4.83 -17.47 -18.90
N ASP A 71 4.84 -18.73 -19.34
CA ASP A 71 5.42 -19.84 -18.58
C ASP A 71 6.92 -19.65 -18.38
N MET A 72 7.66 -19.27 -19.42
CA MET A 72 9.09 -19.00 -19.32
C MET A 72 9.41 -17.91 -18.29
N LEU A 73 8.60 -16.85 -18.19
CA LEU A 73 8.79 -15.79 -17.19
C LEU A 73 8.58 -16.30 -15.76
N VAL A 74 7.63 -17.20 -15.56
CA VAL A 74 7.37 -17.83 -14.25
C VAL A 74 8.48 -18.83 -13.90
N GLU A 75 8.89 -19.66 -14.85
CA GLU A 75 9.95 -20.65 -14.67
C GLU A 75 11.31 -20.01 -14.39
N ALA A 76 11.57 -18.85 -14.98
CA ALA A 76 12.77 -18.06 -14.74
C ALA A 76 12.71 -17.24 -13.43
N ASP A 77 11.65 -17.37 -12.63
CA ASP A 77 11.42 -16.66 -11.36
C ASP A 77 11.44 -15.12 -11.51
N VAL A 78 11.12 -14.62 -12.71
CA VAL A 78 10.99 -13.18 -12.99
C VAL A 78 9.69 -12.65 -12.36
N VAL A 79 8.66 -13.49 -12.34
CA VAL A 79 7.31 -13.21 -11.80
C VAL A 79 6.76 -14.45 -11.12
N LYS A 80 5.84 -14.27 -10.16
CA LYS A 80 5.33 -15.38 -9.33
C LYS A 80 4.16 -16.13 -9.95
N SER A 81 3.53 -15.56 -10.98
CA SER A 81 2.36 -16.15 -11.63
C SER A 81 2.19 -15.70 -13.08
N ARG A 82 1.47 -16.49 -13.88
CA ARG A 82 1.13 -16.13 -15.27
C ARG A 82 0.30 -14.85 -15.37
N SER A 83 -0.59 -14.59 -14.41
CA SER A 83 -1.37 -13.35 -14.35
C SER A 83 -0.49 -12.13 -14.07
N GLU A 84 0.55 -12.30 -13.24
CA GLU A 84 1.54 -11.25 -13.00
C GLU A 84 2.43 -11.03 -14.23
N ALA A 85 2.85 -12.11 -14.91
CA ALA A 85 3.54 -12.03 -16.19
C ALA A 85 2.74 -11.24 -17.23
N ALA A 86 1.44 -11.53 -17.36
CA ALA A 86 0.56 -10.83 -18.27
C ALA A 86 0.39 -9.35 -17.88
N ALA A 87 0.19 -9.05 -16.60
CA ALA A 87 0.09 -7.67 -16.13
C ALA A 87 1.38 -6.88 -16.39
N TRP A 88 2.53 -7.49 -16.14
CA TRP A 88 3.85 -6.90 -16.40
C TRP A 88 4.03 -6.58 -17.88
N LEU A 89 3.77 -7.53 -18.78
CA LEU A 89 3.87 -7.31 -20.23
C LEU A 89 2.87 -6.27 -20.76
N ILE A 90 1.66 -6.21 -20.20
CA ILE A 90 0.68 -5.17 -20.56
C ILE A 90 1.21 -3.79 -20.17
N ASN A 91 1.79 -3.65 -18.97
CA ASN A 91 2.35 -2.38 -18.52
C ASN A 91 3.53 -1.93 -19.38
N GLU A 92 4.44 -2.86 -19.72
CA GLU A 92 5.54 -2.58 -20.64
C GLU A 92 5.02 -2.20 -22.04
N GLY A 93 3.99 -2.89 -22.53
CA GLY A 93 3.35 -2.57 -23.81
C GLY A 93 2.68 -1.18 -23.83
N VAL A 94 2.06 -0.77 -22.72
CA VAL A 94 1.50 0.58 -22.55
C VAL A 94 2.62 1.62 -22.48
N GLY A 95 3.69 1.33 -21.74
CA GLY A 95 4.89 2.16 -21.63
C GLY A 95 5.55 2.41 -22.98
N ALA A 96 5.73 1.35 -23.78
CA ALA A 96 6.33 1.44 -25.10
C ALA A 96 5.48 2.24 -26.11
N ASN A 97 4.17 2.36 -25.88
CA ASN A 97 3.22 3.01 -26.79
C ASN A 97 2.55 4.25 -26.16
N GLN A 98 3.19 4.91 -25.19
CA GLN A 98 2.61 6.05 -24.47
C GLN A 98 2.08 7.15 -25.39
N ASP A 99 2.82 7.52 -26.43
CA ASP A 99 2.41 8.55 -27.40
C ASP A 99 1.10 8.22 -28.10
N LEU A 100 0.88 6.94 -28.43
CA LEU A 100 -0.35 6.47 -29.07
C LEU A 100 -1.52 6.62 -28.10
N PHE A 101 -1.37 6.15 -26.86
CA PHE A 101 -2.41 6.26 -25.84
C PHE A 101 -2.71 7.72 -25.49
N HIS A 102 -1.71 8.59 -25.48
CA HIS A 102 -1.89 10.03 -25.25
C HIS A 102 -2.75 10.67 -26.35
N LYS A 103 -2.42 10.42 -27.63
CA LYS A 103 -3.21 10.93 -28.77
C LYS A 103 -4.65 10.39 -28.77
N ILE A 104 -4.83 9.11 -28.45
CA ILE A 104 -6.18 8.52 -28.30
C ILE A 104 -6.95 9.24 -27.18
N GLY A 105 -6.29 9.52 -26.06
CA GLY A 105 -6.85 10.25 -24.93
C GLY A 105 -7.31 11.66 -25.31
N GLU A 106 -6.45 12.44 -25.96
CA GLU A 106 -6.76 13.80 -26.42
C GLU A 106 -8.01 13.82 -27.33
N VAL A 107 -8.06 12.95 -28.33
CA VAL A 107 -9.19 12.87 -29.27
C VAL A 107 -10.47 12.44 -28.54
N THR A 108 -10.38 11.47 -27.63
CA THR A 108 -11.55 10.99 -26.87
C THR A 108 -12.12 12.06 -25.94
N GLN A 109 -11.26 12.89 -25.35
CA GLN A 109 -11.70 14.05 -24.56
C GLN A 109 -12.43 15.08 -25.42
N GLN A 110 -11.90 15.40 -26.61
CA GLN A 110 -12.58 16.31 -27.54
C GLN A 110 -13.96 15.80 -27.96
N ILE A 111 -14.08 14.49 -28.26
CA ILE A 111 -15.37 13.86 -28.58
C ILE A 111 -16.35 14.01 -27.40
N SER A 112 -15.86 13.80 -26.17
CA SER A 112 -16.69 13.90 -24.97
C SER A 112 -17.19 15.34 -24.75
N ALA A 113 -16.30 16.33 -24.89
CA ALA A 113 -16.67 17.75 -24.80
C ALA A 113 -17.67 18.16 -25.90
N LEU A 114 -17.46 17.70 -27.14
CA LEU A 114 -18.40 17.93 -28.24
C LEU A 114 -19.77 17.31 -27.98
N ARG A 115 -19.82 16.08 -27.44
CA ARG A 115 -21.06 15.41 -27.04
C ARG A 115 -21.80 16.17 -25.93
N GLU A 116 -21.07 16.74 -24.98
CA GLU A 116 -21.64 17.55 -23.91
C GLU A 116 -22.24 18.87 -24.45
N LYS A 117 -21.47 19.62 -25.24
CA LYS A 117 -21.94 20.85 -25.90
C LYS A 117 -23.18 20.64 -26.76
N LEU A 118 -23.25 19.50 -27.46
CA LEU A 118 -24.45 19.11 -28.22
C LEU A 118 -25.67 18.94 -27.30
N ARG A 119 -25.51 18.23 -26.17
CA ARG A 119 -26.59 18.01 -25.20
C ARG A 119 -27.07 19.33 -24.59
N GLU A 120 -26.17 20.26 -24.30
CA GLU A 120 -26.51 21.60 -23.80
C GLU A 120 -27.33 22.39 -24.83
N THR A 121 -26.88 22.41 -26.09
CA THR A 121 -27.58 23.14 -27.17
C THR A 121 -29.01 22.63 -27.36
N VAL A 122 -29.22 21.32 -27.28
CA VAL A 122 -30.57 20.73 -27.37
C VAL A 122 -31.42 21.06 -26.14
N LYS A 123 -30.86 21.06 -24.94
CA LYS A 123 -31.59 21.47 -23.71
C LYS A 123 -32.03 22.93 -23.78
N THR A 124 -31.22 23.83 -24.32
CA THR A 124 -31.57 25.25 -24.50
C THR A 124 -32.63 25.49 -25.58
N GLN A 125 -32.87 24.53 -26.48
CA GLN A 125 -33.82 24.62 -27.60
C GLN A 125 -35.16 23.93 -27.32
N LYS A 126 -35.35 23.31 -26.15
CA LYS A 126 -36.65 22.75 -25.77
C LYS A 126 -37.50 23.85 -25.14
N PRO A 127 -38.54 24.38 -25.84
CA PRO A 127 -39.56 25.18 -25.16
C PRO A 127 -40.30 24.27 -24.17
N GLU A 128 -40.66 24.82 -22.99
CA GLU A 128 -41.58 24.19 -22.04
C GLU A 128 -42.90 23.79 -22.70
#